data_AF-A0A7C0V5S9-F1
#
_entry.id   AF-A0A7C0V5S9-F1
#
_cell.length_a   1.000
_cell.length_b   1.000
_cell.length_c   1.000
_cell.angle_alpha   90.00
_cell.angle_beta   90.00
_cell.angle_gamma   90.00
#
_symmetry.space_group_name_H-M   'P 1'
#
loop_
_entity.id
_entity.type
_entity.pdbx_description
1 polymer ?
#
loop_
_entity_poly.entity_id
_entity_poly.type
_entity_poly.pdbx_seq_one_letter_code
_entity_poly.pdbx_strand_id
1 'polypeptide(L)'
;HQKLRPVDFATDGVFLCGLAHYPKPIDESVSQALAAAARAATFLARETILVGGVVSWIDPARCTGCGGCVEVCPYNAITMSAVTGMAEVNPALCKGCGACAAACPSEAPTLMGFNNRQLYAQIHSALAA
;
A
#
# COMPACT_ATOMS: atom_id res chain seq x y z
N HIS A 1 -5.86 -8.09 13.65
CA HIS A 1 -6.86 -7.62 14.65
C HIS A 1 -6.95 -8.65 15.75
N GLN A 2 -6.80 -8.26 17.02
CA GLN A 2 -6.53 -9.17 18.14
C GLN A 2 -7.46 -10.40 18.24
N LYS A 3 -8.76 -10.26 17.93
CA LYS A 3 -9.72 -11.38 17.96
C LYS A 3 -9.88 -12.10 16.61
N LEU A 4 -10.11 -11.34 15.53
CA LEU A 4 -10.44 -11.89 14.22
C LEU A 4 -9.22 -12.42 13.44
N ARG A 5 -8.05 -11.83 13.66
CA ARG A 5 -6.79 -12.15 12.98
C ARG A 5 -5.64 -11.99 13.99
N PRO A 6 -5.52 -12.90 14.97
CA PRO A 6 -4.62 -12.76 16.12
C PRO A 6 -3.13 -12.91 15.76
N VAL A 7 -2.82 -13.61 14.67
CA VAL A 7 -1.44 -13.88 14.22
C VAL A 7 -1.09 -13.19 12.90
N ASP A 8 -2.02 -12.43 12.32
CA ASP A 8 -1.79 -11.69 11.09
C ASP A 8 -1.34 -10.27 11.42
N PHE A 9 -0.35 -9.78 10.67
CA PHE A 9 -0.01 -8.36 10.67
C PHE A 9 -0.97 -7.56 9.77
N ALA A 10 -0.89 -6.23 9.84
CA ALA A 10 -1.65 -5.35 8.93
C ALA A 10 -1.17 -5.50 7.47
N THR A 11 0.11 -5.82 7.28
CA THR A 11 0.69 -6.14 5.98
C THR A 11 0.31 -7.57 5.60
N ASP A 12 -0.39 -7.73 4.47
CA ASP A 12 -0.75 -9.06 3.97
C ASP A 12 0.50 -9.91 3.67
N GLY A 13 0.42 -11.20 4.02
CA GLY A 13 1.54 -12.14 3.90
C GLY A 13 2.55 -12.09 5.05
N VAL A 14 2.41 -11.16 6.00
CA VAL A 14 3.24 -11.10 7.21
C VAL A 14 2.45 -11.65 8.40
N PHE A 15 3.04 -12.63 9.08
CA PHE A 15 2.45 -13.31 10.24
C PHE A 15 3.38 -13.21 11.44
N LEU A 16 2.83 -13.38 12.64
CA LEU A 16 3.54 -13.18 13.89
C LEU A 16 3.21 -14.31 14.87
N CYS A 17 4.23 -14.83 15.56
CA CYS A 17 4.08 -15.86 16.59
C CYS A 17 5.14 -15.75 17.68
N GLY A 18 4.92 -16.47 18.79
CA GLY A 18 5.87 -16.54 19.90
C GLY A 18 6.02 -15.24 20.68
N LEU A 19 7.18 -15.05 21.30
CA LEU A 19 7.42 -13.94 22.23
C LEU A 19 7.54 -12.57 21.56
N ALA A 20 7.82 -12.52 20.25
CA ALA A 20 7.85 -11.28 19.46
C ALA A 20 6.50 -10.56 19.43
N HIS A 21 5.40 -11.27 19.70
CA HIS A 21 4.06 -10.69 19.79
C HIS A 21 3.76 -10.11 21.17
N TYR A 22 4.04 -10.86 22.24
CA TYR A 22 4.05 -10.43 23.66
C TYR A 22 4.54 -11.60 24.55
N PRO A 23 4.94 -11.34 25.82
CA PRO A 23 5.34 -12.37 26.77
C PRO A 23 4.20 -13.34 27.08
N LYS A 24 4.37 -14.63 26.75
CA LYS A 24 3.34 -15.66 26.96
C LYS A 24 3.93 -17.02 27.33
N PRO A 25 3.12 -17.92 27.90
CA PRO A 25 3.50 -19.32 28.13
C PRO A 25 3.88 -20.08 26.85
N ILE A 26 4.56 -21.21 27.03
CA ILE A 26 5.05 -22.03 25.92
C ILE A 26 3.93 -22.66 25.10
N ASP A 27 2.87 -23.15 25.74
CA ASP A 27 1.69 -23.74 25.11
C ASP A 27 0.97 -22.73 24.20
N GLU A 28 0.88 -21.48 24.62
CA GLU A 28 0.33 -20.41 23.81
C GLU A 28 1.26 -20.04 22.65
N SER A 29 2.57 -20.01 22.88
CA SER A 29 3.57 -19.79 21.82
C SER A 29 3.50 -20.85 20.72
N VAL A 30 3.36 -22.13 21.11
CA VAL A 30 3.18 -23.26 20.18
C VAL A 30 1.86 -23.12 19.42
N SER A 31 0.77 -22.79 20.12
CA SER A 31 -0.55 -22.59 19.49
C SER A 31 -0.52 -21.47 18.46
N GLN A 32 0.14 -20.35 18.77
CA GLN A 32 0.34 -19.26 17.82
C GLN A 32 1.22 -19.65 16.63
N ALA A 33 2.28 -20.44 16.85
CA ALA A 33 3.14 -20.91 15.76
C ALA A 33 2.36 -21.78 14.76
N LEU A 34 1.52 -22.69 15.26
CA LEU A 34 0.63 -23.50 14.43
C LEU A 34 -0.38 -22.63 13.67
N ALA A 35 -0.97 -21.64 14.33
CA ALA A 35 -1.88 -20.70 13.68
C ALA A 35 -1.18 -19.89 12.58
N ALA A 36 0.01 -19.32 12.85
CA ALA A 36 0.79 -18.57 11.87
C ALA A 36 1.18 -19.44 10.67
N ALA A 37 1.61 -20.69 10.91
CA ALA A 37 1.92 -21.64 9.85
C ALA A 37 0.70 -21.97 8.99
N ALA A 38 -0.46 -22.19 9.61
CA ALA A 38 -1.71 -22.44 8.86
C ALA A 38 -2.11 -21.23 8.01
N ARG A 39 -2.01 -20.01 8.55
CA ARG A 39 -2.30 -18.77 7.81
C ARG A 39 -1.33 -18.57 6.64
N ALA A 40 -0.04 -18.77 6.86
CA ALA A 40 0.97 -18.73 5.80
C ALA A 40 0.70 -19.79 4.71
N ALA A 41 0.36 -21.02 5.10
CA ALA A 41 0.01 -22.07 4.15
C ALA A 41 -1.21 -21.70 3.30
N THR A 42 -2.26 -21.10 3.90
CA THR A 42 -3.42 -20.62 3.11
C THR A 42 -3.09 -19.49 2.14
N PHE A 43 -2.07 -18.68 2.45
CA PHE A 43 -1.60 -17.63 1.54
C PHE A 43 -0.80 -18.24 0.39
N LEU A 44 0.11 -19.18 0.68
CA LEU A 44 0.95 -19.87 -0.30
C LEU A 44 0.16 -20.82 -1.21
N ALA A 45 -0.96 -21.36 -0.75
CA ALA A 45 -1.82 -22.25 -1.53
C ALA A 45 -2.60 -21.54 -2.64
N ARG A 46 -2.59 -20.20 -2.69
CA ARG A 46 -3.26 -19.43 -3.73
C ARG A 46 -2.37 -19.32 -4.96
N GLU A 47 -2.93 -19.53 -6.14
CA GLU A 47 -2.22 -19.31 -7.41
C GLU A 47 -1.92 -17.82 -7.64
N THR A 48 -2.81 -16.94 -7.17
CA THR A 48 -2.67 -15.48 -7.31
C THR A 48 -3.12 -14.78 -6.03
N ILE A 49 -2.56 -13.59 -5.80
CA ILE A 49 -2.92 -12.72 -4.68
C ILE A 49 -3.43 -11.39 -5.19
N LEU A 50 -4.50 -10.90 -4.57
CA LEU A 50 -4.99 -9.56 -4.79
C LEU A 50 -4.16 -8.61 -3.94
N VAL A 51 -3.32 -7.80 -4.60
CA VAL A 51 -2.60 -6.71 -3.95
C VAL A 51 -3.57 -5.53 -3.81
N GLY A 52 -3.59 -4.90 -2.64
CA GLY A 52 -4.62 -3.91 -2.23
C GLY A 52 -5.02 -2.89 -3.30
N GLY A 53 -6.29 -2.46 -3.27
CA GLY A 53 -6.94 -1.76 -4.39
C GLY A 53 -6.59 -0.29 -4.60
N VAL A 54 -5.87 0.34 -3.66
CA VAL A 54 -5.49 1.74 -3.78
C VAL A 54 -4.10 1.82 -4.42
N VAL A 55 -4.07 2.02 -5.73
CA VAL A 55 -2.85 2.20 -6.52
C VAL A 55 -2.82 3.60 -7.13
N SER A 56 -1.61 4.14 -7.30
CA SER A 56 -1.42 5.41 -7.98
C SER A 56 -1.32 5.20 -9.48
N TRP A 57 -1.95 6.07 -10.25
CA TRP A 57 -1.83 6.15 -11.71
C TRP A 57 -1.37 7.56 -12.09
N ILE A 58 -0.41 7.70 -12.99
CA ILE A 58 0.12 9.01 -13.40
C ILE A 58 -0.48 9.38 -14.75
N ASP A 59 -1.15 10.53 -14.80
CA ASP A 59 -1.71 11.06 -16.04
C ASP A 59 -0.60 11.60 -16.97
N PRO A 60 -0.37 10.98 -18.14
CA PRO A 60 0.63 11.44 -19.11
C PRO A 60 0.39 12.88 -19.57
N ALA A 61 -0.87 13.33 -19.65
CA ALA A 61 -1.20 14.67 -20.14
C ALA A 61 -0.79 15.79 -19.17
N ARG A 62 -0.63 15.46 -17.88
CA ARG A 62 -0.27 16.39 -16.80
C ARG A 62 1.15 16.20 -16.29
N CYS A 63 1.80 15.11 -16.67
CA CYS A 63 3.15 14.78 -16.25
C CYS A 63 4.18 15.64 -17.00
N THR A 64 5.03 16.35 -16.28
CA THR A 64 6.13 17.14 -16.86
C THR A 64 7.47 16.41 -16.88
N GLY A 65 7.51 15.18 -16.36
CA GLY A 65 8.74 14.39 -16.31
C GLY A 65 9.77 14.84 -15.27
N CYS A 66 9.37 15.62 -14.24
CA CYS A 66 10.30 16.21 -13.27
C CYS A 66 10.98 15.22 -12.30
N GLY A 67 10.52 13.98 -12.21
CA GLY A 67 11.13 12.93 -11.38
C GLY A 67 10.85 13.00 -9.87
N GLY A 68 10.26 14.07 -9.33
CA GLY A 68 10.03 14.20 -7.88
C GLY A 68 9.21 13.07 -7.25
N CYS A 69 8.28 12.46 -8.01
CA CYS A 69 7.51 11.31 -7.55
C CYS A 69 8.36 10.03 -7.36
N VAL A 70 9.48 9.91 -8.08
CA VAL A 70 10.42 8.77 -7.95
C VAL A 70 11.16 8.85 -6.63
N GLU A 71 11.63 10.04 -6.25
CA GLU A 71 12.42 10.26 -5.02
C GLU A 71 11.61 10.01 -3.75
N VAL A 72 10.34 10.39 -3.74
CA VAL A 72 9.47 10.26 -2.55
C VAL A 72 8.85 8.87 -2.37
N CYS A 73 9.02 7.95 -3.33
CA CYS A 73 8.39 6.63 -3.25
C CYS A 73 9.24 5.67 -2.40
N PRO A 74 8.80 5.29 -1.18
CA PRO A 74 9.61 4.42 -0.31
C PRO A 74 9.64 2.95 -0.77
N TYR A 75 8.85 2.61 -1.80
CA TYR A 75 8.72 1.26 -2.34
C TYR A 75 9.34 1.11 -3.72
N ASN A 76 9.98 2.17 -4.25
CA ASN A 76 10.55 2.22 -5.59
C ASN A 76 9.54 1.77 -6.67
N ALA A 77 8.26 2.12 -6.48
CA ALA A 77 7.18 1.71 -7.37
C ALA A 77 7.06 2.57 -8.63
N ILE A 78 7.86 3.64 -8.76
CA ILE A 78 7.75 4.62 -9.83
C ILE A 78 9.08 4.72 -10.56
N THR A 79 9.03 4.67 -11.90
CA THR A 79 10.20 4.76 -12.77
C THR A 79 9.97 5.79 -13.88
N MET A 80 11.05 6.37 -14.41
CA MET A 80 10.96 7.25 -15.57
C MET A 80 11.03 6.42 -16.86
N SER A 81 10.04 6.61 -17.73
CA SER A 81 9.99 5.99 -19.05
C SER A 81 11.01 6.63 -19.97
N ALA A 82 11.91 5.83 -20.54
CA ALA A 82 12.93 6.33 -21.47
C ALA A 82 12.35 6.79 -22.82
N VAL A 83 11.13 6.33 -23.16
CA VAL A 83 10.48 6.63 -24.44
C VAL A 83 9.68 7.93 -24.36
N THR A 84 8.87 8.09 -23.31
CA THR A 84 7.97 9.24 -23.16
C THR A 84 8.56 10.35 -22.30
N GLY A 85 9.62 10.06 -21.53
CA GLY A 85 10.14 10.97 -20.51
C GLY A 85 9.20 11.17 -19.32
N MET A 86 8.13 10.37 -19.21
CA MET A 86 7.11 10.49 -18.16
C MET A 86 7.29 9.43 -17.08
N ALA A 87 6.77 9.72 -15.89
CA ALA A 87 6.79 8.77 -14.79
C ALA A 87 5.70 7.70 -14.94
N GLU A 88 6.08 6.43 -14.74
CA GLU A 88 5.22 5.26 -14.81
C GLU A 88 5.22 4.53 -13.47
N VAL A 89 4.05 4.06 -13.04
CA VAL A 89 3.88 3.34 -11.77
C VAL A 89 3.80 1.85 -12.04
N ASN A 90 4.61 1.06 -11.33
CA ASN A 90 4.43 -0.37 -11.20
C ASN A 90 3.34 -0.66 -10.15
N PRO A 91 2.14 -1.12 -10.56
CA PRO A 91 1.03 -1.33 -9.64
C PRO A 91 1.30 -2.45 -8.62
N ALA A 92 2.18 -3.40 -8.92
CA ALA A 92 2.50 -4.50 -8.01
C ALA A 92 3.32 -4.05 -6.79
N LEU A 93 4.15 -3.01 -6.96
CA LEU A 93 4.99 -2.44 -5.90
C LEU A 93 4.30 -1.32 -5.13
N CYS A 94 3.34 -0.65 -5.77
CA CYS A 94 2.62 0.47 -5.17
C CYS A 94 1.82 0.03 -3.94
N LYS A 95 2.07 0.65 -2.78
CA LYS A 95 1.30 0.42 -1.55
C LYS A 95 0.23 1.48 -1.27
N GLY A 96 -0.04 2.37 -2.23
CA GLY A 96 -1.12 3.34 -2.12
C GLY A 96 -0.95 4.45 -1.07
N CYS A 97 0.28 4.73 -0.62
CA CYS A 97 0.54 5.70 0.45
C CYS A 97 0.24 7.18 0.07
N GLY A 98 0.14 7.51 -1.22
CA GLY A 98 -0.18 8.86 -1.69
C GLY A 98 0.96 9.89 -1.67
N ALA A 99 2.18 9.52 -1.25
CA ALA A 99 3.32 10.46 -1.20
C ALA A 99 3.61 11.13 -2.56
N CYS A 100 3.53 10.37 -3.65
CA CYS A 100 3.71 10.92 -5.00
C CYS A 100 2.63 11.92 -5.40
N ALA A 101 1.36 11.68 -5.04
CA ALA A 101 0.25 12.58 -5.33
C ALA A 101 0.39 13.90 -4.56
N ALA A 102 0.83 13.84 -3.30
CA ALA A 102 1.09 15.02 -2.48
C ALA A 102 2.33 15.83 -2.95
N ALA A 103 3.37 15.16 -3.44
CA ALA A 103 4.61 15.81 -3.86
C ALA A 103 4.54 16.40 -5.28
N CYS A 104 3.61 15.95 -6.12
CA CYS A 104 3.58 16.37 -7.52
C CYS A 104 2.97 17.77 -7.69
N PRO A 105 3.74 18.77 -8.18
CA PRO A 105 3.22 20.12 -8.35
C PRO A 105 2.19 20.24 -9.49
N SER A 106 2.24 19.36 -10.48
CA SER A 106 1.25 19.31 -11.56
C SER A 106 0.04 18.45 -11.23
N GLU A 107 0.01 17.86 -10.03
CA GLU A 107 -1.06 16.97 -9.56
C GLU A 107 -1.34 15.81 -10.55
N ALA A 108 -0.32 15.35 -11.26
CA ALA A 108 -0.46 14.28 -12.27
C ALA A 108 -0.75 12.89 -11.67
N PRO A 109 -0.15 12.48 -10.53
CA PRO A 109 -0.48 11.21 -9.88
C PRO A 109 -1.87 11.27 -9.26
N THR A 110 -2.74 10.39 -9.72
CA THR A 110 -4.07 10.13 -9.19
C THR A 110 -4.03 8.87 -8.33
N LEU A 111 -4.29 9.02 -7.03
CA LEU A 111 -4.45 7.89 -6.13
C LEU A 111 -5.89 7.35 -6.22
N MET A 112 -6.05 6.11 -6.67
CA MET A 112 -7.39 5.54 -6.89
C MET A 112 -8.17 5.41 -5.57
N GLY A 113 -9.31 6.10 -5.49
CA GLY A 113 -10.13 6.21 -4.27
C GLY A 113 -9.84 7.44 -3.39
N PHE A 114 -8.77 8.18 -3.69
CA PHE A 114 -8.36 9.40 -2.99
C PHE A 114 -7.83 10.44 -3.99
N ASN A 115 -8.56 10.68 -5.08
CA ASN A 115 -8.14 11.64 -6.09
C ASN A 115 -8.33 13.09 -5.60
N ASN A 116 -7.60 14.04 -6.17
CA ASN A 116 -7.63 15.44 -5.73
C ASN A 116 -9.05 16.03 -5.77
N ARG A 117 -9.85 15.68 -6.79
CA ARG A 117 -11.25 16.11 -6.86
C ARG A 117 -12.07 15.62 -5.66
N GLN A 118 -11.90 14.37 -5.24
CA GLN A 118 -12.56 13.81 -4.05
C GLN A 118 -12.10 14.51 -2.78
N LEU A 119 -10.79 14.74 -2.64
CA LEU A 119 -10.21 15.43 -1.49
C LEU A 119 -10.70 16.89 -1.40
N TYR A 120 -10.68 17.62 -2.50
CA TYR A 120 -11.21 18.99 -2.57
C TYR A 120 -12.71 19.02 -2.27
N ALA A 121 -13.50 18.07 -2.79
CA ALA A 121 -14.92 17.98 -2.46
C ALA A 121 -15.15 17.73 -0.96
N GLN A 122 -14.34 16.88 -0.31
CA GLN A 122 -14.40 16.67 1.14
C GLN A 122 -14.07 17.95 1.92
N ILE A 123 -13.01 18.66 1.54
CA ILE A 123 -12.60 19.92 2.17
C ILE A 123 -13.69 20.98 2.03
N HIS A 124 -14.20 21.20 0.82
CA HIS A 124 -15.25 22.17 0.57
C HIS A 124 -16.54 21.85 1.34
N SER A 125 -16.92 20.56 1.40
CA SER A 125 -18.09 20.12 2.19
C SER A 125 -17.91 20.39 3.68
N ALA A 126 -16.70 20.19 4.23
CA ALA A 126 -16.42 20.47 5.64
C ALA A 126 -16.42 21.97 5.98
N LEU A 127 -16.07 22.83 5.02
CA LEU A 127 -16.03 24.29 5.19
C LEU A 127 -17.33 25.01 4.82
N ALA A 128 -18.26 24.33 4.15
CA ALA A 128 -19.54 24.90 3.74
C ALA A 128 -20.63 24.86 4.86
N ALA A 129 -20.25 24.46 6.08
CA ALA A 129 -21.11 24.41 7.26
C ALA A 129 -21.17 25.77 7.99
#